data_AF-A0A397SLW2-F1
#
_entry.id   AF-A0A397SLW2-F1
#
_cell.length_a   1.000
_cell.length_b   1.000
_cell.length_c   1.000
_cell.angle_alpha   90.00
_cell.angle_beta   90.00
_cell.angle_gamma   90.00
#
_symmetry.space_group_name_H-M   'P 1'
#
loop_
_entity.id
_entity.type
_entity.pdbx_description
1 polymer ?
#
loop_
_entity_poly.entity_id
_entity_poly.type
_entity_poly.pdbx_seq_one_letter_code
_entity_poly.pdbx_strand_id
1 'polypeptide(L)'
;MSLSEDCILEILEYLSDDKKSLYSCLLTNRLFCRFAVKILWRDPWIEYINSNEKNYWNILGGTITKCFSQEIKQTSSLLKKHKQIHLLKQPPLFNYVLHIQIITVRVINELIKVIFDDIDNKKIEQKFNETFWLFFIKRCPKIKSLDIPKFNLFIYPESKKSLSSLSTLKVNVSYPKEIILELSKNVHTLKRIEFHLDDISKNSYNNDTIKTLILSQKNLREIKFIFVKGHTPFFNKKITKHLSQSLRTLELCNCTYLSVQTISNFTNLTELKICFDSLRYNGVGFHNLKEISLPKLEILYLISFREGDFPFLIKLIESTKGSLKILNVRAYKLSAISLPLSLIGFYLHTIKTTCPNIEVLSVWLIPEMSLEDFEDLLKSCSKIRTIIIHSITSFDNIFSKRVLHLLAIESSSFFLKNIHLIGGWKFSNLELEKFFDLWKEMKRKPLKFFSNNNIFYIYIKSNHIIKYSKQYICNICPKDKVFDHSKYFL
;
A
#
# COMPACT_ATOMS: atom_id res chain seq x y z
N MET A 1 12.48 31.37 27.48
CA MET A 1 11.94 31.50 26.10
C MET A 1 10.67 30.69 26.00
N SER A 2 9.54 31.30 25.64
CA SER A 2 8.32 30.58 25.29
C SER A 2 8.34 30.25 23.79
N LEU A 3 8.03 29.01 23.42
CA LEU A 3 7.82 28.64 22.01
C LEU A 3 6.62 29.40 21.46
N SER A 4 6.70 29.88 20.21
CA SER A 4 5.56 30.50 19.54
C SER A 4 4.48 29.45 19.21
N GLU A 5 3.24 29.91 18.96
CA GLU A 5 2.16 29.01 18.53
C GLU A 5 2.53 28.23 17.25
N ASP A 6 3.24 28.86 16.31
CA ASP A 6 3.68 28.23 15.07
C ASP A 6 4.71 27.12 15.33
N CYS A 7 5.66 27.35 16.23
CA CYS A 7 6.61 26.31 16.62
C CYS A 7 5.90 25.12 17.28
N ILE A 8 4.91 25.38 18.16
CA ILE A 8 4.13 24.32 18.80
C ILE A 8 3.32 23.54 17.78
N LEU A 9 2.68 24.22 16.82
CA LEU A 9 1.94 23.57 15.75
C LEU A 9 2.86 22.66 14.93
N GLU A 10 4.03 23.16 14.52
CA GLU A 10 5.01 22.39 13.75
C GLU A 10 5.46 21.13 14.52
N ILE A 11 5.75 21.26 15.82
CA ILE A 11 6.09 20.12 16.68
C ILE A 11 4.97 19.08 16.71
N LEU A 12 3.71 19.52 16.83
CA LEU A 12 2.57 18.60 16.83
C LEU A 12 2.31 17.98 15.44
N GLU A 13 2.62 18.69 14.35
CA GLU A 13 2.54 18.16 12.99
C GLU A 13 3.53 17.01 12.77
N TYR A 14 4.73 17.08 13.36
CA TYR A 14 5.68 15.95 13.36
C TYR A 14 5.12 14.69 14.05
N LEU A 15 4.12 14.85 14.92
CA LEU A 15 3.43 13.75 15.60
C LEU A 15 2.17 13.27 14.86
N SER A 16 1.91 13.73 13.63
CA SER A 16 0.64 13.44 12.91
C SER A 16 0.28 11.95 12.85
N ASP A 17 1.30 11.10 12.74
CA ASP A 17 1.19 9.64 12.62
C ASP A 17 1.27 8.92 13.99
N ASP A 18 1.79 9.58 15.02
CA ASP A 18 1.78 9.09 16.40
C ASP A 18 0.56 9.63 17.16
N LYS A 19 -0.59 9.04 16.83
CA LYS A 19 -1.88 9.37 17.45
C LYS A 19 -1.85 9.25 18.98
N LYS A 20 -1.11 8.28 19.55
CA LYS A 20 -1.01 8.09 21.00
C LYS A 20 -0.37 9.29 21.69
N SER A 21 0.73 9.78 21.13
CA SER A 21 1.38 11.00 21.61
C SER A 21 0.47 12.22 21.44
N LEU A 22 -0.22 12.35 20.31
CA LEU A 22 -1.20 13.42 20.09
C LEU A 22 -2.37 13.40 21.09
N TYR A 23 -2.89 12.22 21.46
CA TYR A 23 -3.91 12.11 22.50
C TYR A 23 -3.38 12.58 23.86
N SER A 24 -2.12 12.30 24.18
CA SER A 24 -1.48 12.80 25.40
C SER A 24 -1.36 14.33 25.39
N CYS A 25 -1.06 14.92 24.23
CA CYS A 25 -1.01 16.38 24.05
C CYS A 25 -2.36 17.07 24.32
N LEU A 26 -3.50 16.38 24.15
CA LEU A 26 -4.81 16.97 24.46
C LEU A 26 -4.95 17.37 25.93
N LEU A 27 -4.22 16.70 26.83
CA LEU A 27 -4.32 16.86 28.27
C LEU A 27 -3.34 17.90 28.82
N THR A 28 -2.42 18.42 27.99
CA THR A 28 -1.35 19.32 28.45
C THR A 28 -1.89 20.71 28.82
N ASN A 29 -2.53 21.40 27.87
CA ASN A 29 -3.16 22.70 28.09
C ASN A 29 -4.11 23.04 26.92
N ARG A 30 -4.83 24.18 27.02
CA ARG A 30 -5.81 24.62 26.01
C ARG A 30 -5.21 24.80 24.61
N LEU A 31 -3.98 25.30 24.50
CA LEU A 31 -3.32 25.54 23.21
C LEU A 31 -2.98 24.23 22.51
N PHE A 32 -2.34 23.30 23.24
CA PHE A 32 -2.03 21.96 22.74
C PHE A 32 -3.29 21.20 22.37
N CYS A 33 -4.32 21.24 23.22
CA CYS A 33 -5.62 20.65 22.94
C CYS A 33 -6.20 21.15 21.61
N ARG A 34 -6.22 22.48 21.40
CA ARG A 34 -6.73 23.11 20.18
C ARG A 34 -5.98 22.65 18.92
N PHE A 35 -4.66 22.47 18.97
CA PHE A 35 -3.88 22.01 17.81
C PHE A 35 -3.94 20.50 17.61
N ALA A 36 -3.82 19.71 18.67
CA ALA A 36 -3.90 18.26 18.60
C ALA A 36 -5.27 17.79 18.09
N VAL A 37 -6.39 18.42 18.50
CA VAL A 37 -7.72 18.12 17.94
C VAL A 37 -7.75 18.34 16.42
N LYS A 38 -7.18 19.44 15.92
CA LYS A 38 -7.13 19.73 14.47
C LYS A 38 -6.37 18.67 13.70
N ILE A 39 -5.30 18.11 14.27
CA ILE A 39 -4.44 17.11 13.61
C ILE A 39 -5.06 15.71 13.69
N LEU A 40 -5.56 15.32 14.87
CA LEU A 40 -6.24 14.04 15.09
C LEU A 40 -7.45 13.88 14.16
N TRP A 41 -8.25 14.94 14.00
CA TRP A 41 -9.49 14.90 13.23
C TRP A 41 -9.32 15.07 11.72
N ARG A 42 -8.09 15.11 11.18
CA ARG A 42 -7.85 15.05 9.72
C ARG A 42 -8.28 13.74 9.11
N ASP A 43 -8.00 12.66 9.83
CA ASP A 43 -8.42 11.29 9.52
C ASP A 43 -8.76 10.59 10.83
N PRO A 44 -10.00 10.80 11.34
CA PRO A 44 -10.44 10.15 12.56
C PRO A 44 -10.79 8.67 12.34
N TRP A 45 -10.57 8.09 11.16
CA TRP A 45 -10.95 6.70 10.86
C TRP A 45 -9.74 5.74 10.80
N ILE A 46 -8.52 6.27 10.65
CA ILE A 46 -7.32 5.51 10.26
C ILE A 46 -6.97 4.34 11.18
N GLU A 47 -7.18 4.49 12.49
CA GLU A 47 -6.73 3.49 13.45
C GLU A 47 -7.54 2.17 13.38
N TYR A 48 -8.76 2.20 12.83
CA TYR A 48 -9.74 1.12 13.08
C TYR A 48 -10.60 0.70 11.89
N ILE A 49 -10.30 1.17 10.66
CA ILE A 49 -10.76 0.55 9.41
C ILE A 49 -10.36 -0.95 9.32
N ASN A 50 -9.42 -1.41 10.15
CA ASN A 50 -8.89 -2.78 10.14
C ASN A 50 -9.34 -3.68 11.30
N SER A 51 -10.07 -3.18 12.33
CA SER A 51 -10.50 -4.03 13.46
C SER A 51 -12.02 -4.21 13.59
N ASN A 52 -12.83 -3.55 12.75
CA ASN A 52 -14.30 -3.57 12.84
C ASN A 52 -14.82 -3.33 14.29
N GLU A 53 -14.10 -2.56 15.10
CA GLU A 53 -14.47 -2.29 16.48
C GLU A 53 -15.74 -1.43 16.54
N LYS A 54 -16.88 -2.09 16.70
CA LYS A 54 -18.21 -1.47 16.78
C LYS A 54 -18.28 -0.33 17.80
N ASN A 55 -17.58 -0.47 18.93
CA ASN A 55 -17.53 0.55 19.98
C ASN A 55 -16.89 1.86 19.51
N TYR A 56 -15.81 1.79 18.73
CA TYR A 56 -15.15 2.95 18.19
C TYR A 56 -16.05 3.74 17.24
N TRP A 57 -16.64 3.05 16.27
CA TRP A 57 -17.59 3.64 15.33
C TRP A 57 -18.81 4.24 16.03
N ASN A 58 -19.30 3.60 17.11
CA ASN A 58 -20.38 4.16 17.92
C ASN A 58 -20.00 5.49 18.59
N ILE A 59 -18.78 5.62 19.12
CA ILE A 59 -18.29 6.85 19.75
C ILE A 59 -18.09 7.95 18.71
N LEU A 60 -17.47 7.62 17.57
CA LEU A 60 -17.30 8.54 16.46
C LEU A 60 -18.63 9.01 15.89
N GLY A 61 -19.54 8.08 15.60
CA GLY A 61 -20.88 8.37 15.12
C GLY A 61 -21.62 9.29 16.10
N GLY A 62 -21.55 8.99 17.41
CA GLY A 62 -22.11 9.84 18.46
C GLY A 62 -21.47 11.23 18.57
N THR A 63 -20.21 11.39 18.19
CA THR A 63 -19.53 12.69 18.18
C THR A 63 -19.89 13.50 16.93
N ILE A 64 -19.97 12.84 15.77
CA ILE A 64 -20.35 13.44 14.50
C ILE A 64 -21.82 13.86 14.50
N THR A 65 -22.71 13.08 15.11
CA THR A 65 -24.14 13.43 15.23
C THR A 65 -24.37 14.71 16.04
N LYS A 66 -23.51 15.02 17.02
CA LYS A 66 -23.55 16.32 17.71
C LYS A 66 -23.26 17.50 16.77
N CYS A 67 -22.46 17.26 15.73
CA CYS A 67 -22.07 18.25 14.72
C CYS A 67 -23.10 18.41 13.57
N PHE A 68 -24.15 17.59 13.53
CA PHE A 68 -25.19 17.62 12.50
C PHE A 68 -26.00 18.92 12.50
N SER A 69 -26.45 19.32 11.30
CA SER A 69 -27.48 20.35 11.14
C SER A 69 -28.81 19.87 11.71
N GLN A 70 -29.72 20.81 11.95
CA GLN A 70 -31.05 20.50 12.47
C GLN A 70 -31.84 19.56 11.53
N GLU A 71 -31.59 19.61 10.22
CA GLU A 71 -32.22 18.77 9.19
C GLU A 71 -31.94 17.27 9.40
N ILE A 72 -30.68 16.89 9.65
CA ILE A 72 -30.30 15.48 9.92
C ILE A 72 -30.76 15.08 11.33
N LYS A 73 -30.85 16.04 12.26
CA LYS A 73 -31.38 15.79 13.61
C LYS A 73 -32.89 15.54 13.61
N GLN A 74 -33.65 16.13 12.69
CA GLN A 74 -35.12 15.95 12.56
C GLN A 74 -35.51 14.61 11.93
N THR A 75 -34.58 13.92 11.26
CA THR A 75 -34.75 12.52 10.84
C THR A 75 -34.64 11.52 12.03
N SER A 76 -34.82 12.04 13.25
CA SER A 76 -34.59 11.43 14.56
C SER A 76 -35.30 10.10 14.81
N SER A 77 -36.41 9.80 14.14
CA SER A 77 -37.16 8.56 14.37
C SER A 77 -36.36 7.29 14.07
N LEU A 78 -35.27 7.38 13.30
CA LEU A 78 -34.46 6.23 12.84
C LEU A 78 -33.08 6.11 13.52
N LEU A 79 -32.73 6.98 14.48
CA LEU A 79 -31.40 6.94 15.10
C LEU A 79 -31.25 5.73 16.04
N LYS A 80 -30.21 4.92 15.82
CA LYS A 80 -29.85 3.66 16.52
C LYS A 80 -29.75 3.74 18.04
N LYS A 81 -29.72 4.96 18.59
CA LYS A 81 -29.63 5.24 20.02
C LYS A 81 -30.69 6.24 20.46
N HIS A 82 -31.95 5.83 20.35
CA HIS A 82 -33.07 6.42 21.10
C HIS A 82 -32.89 6.40 22.64
N LYS A 83 -31.78 5.87 23.17
CA LYS A 83 -31.45 5.90 24.60
C LYS A 83 -30.40 6.95 25.01
N GLN A 84 -29.94 7.82 24.10
CA GLN A 84 -29.00 8.92 24.42
C GLN A 84 -29.43 10.29 23.85
N ILE A 85 -30.74 10.53 23.76
CA ILE A 85 -31.32 11.80 23.27
C ILE A 85 -30.76 13.02 24.05
N HIS A 86 -30.42 12.86 25.33
CA HIS A 86 -29.79 13.93 26.13
C HIS A 86 -28.39 14.34 25.63
N LEU A 87 -27.60 13.41 25.08
CA LEU A 87 -26.25 13.71 24.58
C LEU A 87 -26.26 14.45 23.23
N LEU A 88 -27.36 14.40 22.48
CA LEU A 88 -27.57 15.17 21.25
C LEU A 88 -27.93 16.64 21.51
N LYS A 89 -28.34 16.98 22.75
CA LYS A 89 -28.74 18.34 23.13
C LYS A 89 -27.56 19.27 23.40
N GLN A 90 -26.41 18.73 23.80
CA GLN A 90 -25.23 19.55 24.10
C GLN A 90 -24.41 19.82 22.83
N PRO A 91 -23.97 21.07 22.60
CA PRO A 91 -23.11 21.39 21.48
C PRO A 91 -21.76 20.67 21.63
N PRO A 92 -21.12 20.24 20.54
CA PRO A 92 -19.81 19.65 20.61
C PRO A 92 -18.79 20.71 21.06
N LEU A 93 -17.82 20.31 21.89
CA LEU A 93 -16.75 21.20 22.39
C LEU A 93 -15.96 21.86 21.25
N PHE A 94 -15.76 21.12 20.17
CA PHE A 94 -15.14 21.60 18.94
C PHE A 94 -16.05 21.29 17.76
N ASN A 95 -15.95 22.07 16.69
CA ASN A 95 -16.53 21.68 15.41
C ASN A 95 -15.57 20.70 14.70
N TYR A 96 -15.56 19.47 15.21
CA TYR A 96 -14.66 18.40 14.79
C TYR A 96 -14.67 18.15 13.28
N VAL A 97 -15.85 18.23 12.66
CA VAL A 97 -16.06 17.96 11.23
C VAL A 97 -15.29 18.94 10.33
N LEU A 98 -15.04 20.18 10.78
CA LEU A 98 -14.24 21.16 10.03
C LEU A 98 -12.82 20.69 9.73
N HIS A 99 -12.30 19.76 10.54
CA HIS A 99 -10.91 19.33 10.45
C HIS A 99 -10.72 18.08 9.59
N ILE A 100 -11.81 17.41 9.19
CA ILE A 100 -11.77 16.20 8.34
C ILE A 100 -11.22 16.55 6.95
N GLN A 101 -10.25 15.75 6.52
CA GLN A 101 -9.58 15.89 5.22
C GLN A 101 -9.66 14.62 4.37
N ILE A 102 -10.06 13.49 4.95
CA ILE A 102 -10.15 12.19 4.27
C ILE A 102 -11.56 11.66 4.41
N ILE A 103 -12.22 11.36 3.29
CA ILE A 103 -13.58 10.78 3.29
C ILE A 103 -13.62 9.66 2.25
N THR A 104 -14.13 8.49 2.64
CA THR A 104 -14.27 7.33 1.76
C THR A 104 -15.70 6.83 1.75
N VAL A 105 -16.11 6.12 0.70
CA VAL A 105 -17.42 5.45 0.63
C VAL A 105 -17.61 4.51 1.83
N ARG A 106 -16.56 3.77 2.22
CA ARG A 106 -16.59 2.90 3.41
C ARG A 106 -16.90 3.68 4.69
N VAL A 107 -16.26 4.82 4.90
CA VAL A 107 -16.49 5.66 6.10
C VAL A 107 -17.94 6.12 6.16
N ILE A 108 -18.49 6.63 5.05
CA ILE A 108 -19.90 7.07 4.99
C ILE A 108 -20.83 5.91 5.31
N ASN A 109 -20.61 4.74 4.71
CA ASN A 109 -21.44 3.56 4.92
C ASN A 109 -21.38 3.07 6.38
N GLU A 110 -20.19 3.03 6.99
CA GLU A 110 -20.04 2.62 8.40
C GLU A 110 -20.69 3.65 9.34
N LEU A 111 -20.55 4.96 9.09
CA LEU A 111 -21.24 5.99 9.87
C LEU A 111 -22.76 5.84 9.80
N ILE A 112 -23.31 5.64 8.61
CA ILE A 112 -24.74 5.40 8.43
C ILE A 112 -25.17 4.15 9.22
N LYS A 113 -24.44 3.05 9.10
CA LYS A 113 -24.74 1.80 9.82
C LYS A 113 -24.73 1.96 11.34
N VAL A 114 -23.84 2.76 11.93
CA VAL A 114 -23.80 2.92 13.40
C VAL A 114 -24.78 3.98 13.91
N ILE A 115 -25.14 4.94 13.06
CA ILE A 115 -26.03 6.05 13.43
C ILE A 115 -27.52 5.65 13.33
N PHE A 116 -27.90 4.78 12.38
CA PHE A 116 -29.31 4.44 12.14
C PHE A 116 -29.66 2.98 12.46
N ASP A 117 -30.81 2.73 13.07
CA ASP A 117 -31.36 1.38 13.35
C ASP A 117 -32.26 0.93 12.21
N ASP A 118 -31.84 -0.10 11.48
CA ASP A 118 -32.76 -0.93 10.71
C ASP A 118 -32.13 -2.30 10.50
N ILE A 119 -33.01 -3.29 10.38
CA ILE A 119 -32.74 -4.68 10.04
C ILE A 119 -32.26 -4.76 8.57
N ASP A 120 -32.66 -3.80 7.71
CA ASP A 120 -32.26 -3.71 6.30
C ASP A 120 -31.22 -2.59 6.03
N ASN A 121 -29.97 -2.86 6.38
CA ASN A 121 -28.84 -1.93 6.22
C ASN A 121 -28.70 -1.34 4.80
N LYS A 122 -29.13 -2.05 3.74
CA LYS A 122 -28.99 -1.58 2.35
C LYS A 122 -29.94 -0.44 2.02
N LYS A 123 -31.19 -0.51 2.51
CA LYS A 123 -32.18 0.55 2.27
C LYS A 123 -31.83 1.85 3.00
N ILE A 124 -31.33 1.76 4.24
CA ILE A 124 -30.81 2.93 4.95
C ILE A 124 -29.63 3.53 4.17
N GLU A 125 -28.65 2.70 3.78
CA GLU A 125 -27.49 3.17 3.05
C GLU A 125 -27.93 3.99 1.84
N GLN A 126 -28.78 3.43 0.99
CA GLN A 126 -29.32 4.14 -0.18
C GLN A 126 -30.02 5.44 0.18
N LYS A 127 -30.83 5.45 1.25
CA LYS A 127 -31.60 6.63 1.69
C LYS A 127 -30.72 7.77 2.20
N PHE A 128 -29.67 7.46 2.96
CA PHE A 128 -28.86 8.46 3.69
C PHE A 128 -27.49 8.73 3.08
N ASN A 129 -27.05 7.95 2.08
CA ASN A 129 -25.72 8.11 1.47
C ASN A 129 -25.50 9.55 0.99
N GLU A 130 -26.39 10.03 0.13
CA GLU A 130 -26.31 11.38 -0.45
C GLU A 130 -26.35 12.47 0.63
N THR A 131 -27.25 12.34 1.60
CA THR A 131 -27.37 13.29 2.72
C THR A 131 -26.06 13.42 3.51
N PHE A 132 -25.39 12.29 3.78
CA PHE A 132 -24.12 12.29 4.52
C PHE A 132 -22.98 12.90 3.71
N TRP A 133 -22.87 12.55 2.43
CA TRP A 133 -21.90 13.18 1.55
C TRP A 133 -22.07 14.69 1.49
N LEU A 134 -23.31 15.17 1.39
CA LEU A 134 -23.61 16.60 1.39
C LEU A 134 -23.24 17.28 2.70
N PHE A 135 -23.57 16.64 3.82
CA PHE A 135 -23.15 17.13 5.13
C PHE A 135 -21.66 17.37 5.18
N PHE A 136 -20.85 16.39 4.74
CA PHE A 136 -19.40 16.55 4.76
C PHE A 136 -18.89 17.56 3.73
N ILE A 137 -19.39 17.56 2.50
CA ILE A 137 -18.98 18.54 1.48
C ILE A 137 -19.26 19.97 1.94
N LYS A 138 -20.41 20.22 2.58
CA LYS A 138 -20.77 21.55 3.11
C LYS A 138 -19.93 21.96 4.31
N ARG A 139 -19.50 20.99 5.13
CA ARG A 139 -18.86 21.24 6.44
C ARG A 139 -17.34 21.08 6.42
N CYS A 140 -16.76 20.39 5.45
CA CYS A 140 -15.34 20.14 5.32
C CYS A 140 -14.76 21.01 4.21
N PRO A 141 -14.11 22.14 4.50
CA PRO A 141 -13.67 23.08 3.46
C PRO A 141 -12.37 22.67 2.74
N LYS A 142 -11.63 21.67 3.26
CA LYS A 142 -10.29 21.31 2.78
C LYS A 142 -10.12 19.79 2.66
N ILE A 143 -10.97 19.13 1.89
CA ILE A 143 -10.81 17.69 1.64
C ILE A 143 -9.54 17.49 0.80
N LYS A 144 -8.68 16.58 1.25
CA LYS A 144 -7.42 16.20 0.59
C LYS A 144 -7.49 14.82 -0.05
N SER A 145 -8.28 13.89 0.50
CA SER A 145 -8.47 12.55 -0.05
C SER A 145 -9.95 12.18 -0.09
N LEU A 146 -10.38 11.65 -1.24
CA LEU A 146 -11.78 11.30 -1.49
C LEU A 146 -11.90 9.99 -2.28
N ASP A 147 -12.75 9.08 -1.82
CA ASP A 147 -13.36 8.07 -2.69
C ASP A 147 -14.64 8.68 -3.25
N ILE A 148 -14.72 8.89 -4.57
CA ILE A 148 -15.92 9.52 -5.15
C ILE A 148 -17.15 8.62 -4.93
N PRO A 149 -18.33 9.16 -4.58
CA PRO A 149 -19.56 8.38 -4.57
C PRO A 149 -20.11 8.11 -5.98
N LYS A 150 -21.11 7.24 -6.06
CA LYS A 150 -21.81 6.88 -7.32
C LYS A 150 -22.85 7.95 -7.74
N PHE A 151 -22.59 9.22 -7.45
CA PHE A 151 -23.39 10.37 -7.92
C PHE A 151 -22.51 11.61 -8.04
N ASN A 152 -22.99 12.61 -8.76
CA ASN A 152 -22.19 13.79 -9.07
C ASN A 152 -22.20 14.81 -7.92
N LEU A 153 -21.08 14.95 -7.23
CA LEU A 153 -20.91 15.97 -6.19
C LEU A 153 -20.93 17.40 -6.74
N PHE A 154 -20.62 17.64 -8.00
CA PHE A 154 -20.58 19.01 -8.57
C PHE A 154 -21.96 19.60 -8.86
N ILE A 155 -23.03 18.85 -8.62
CA ILE A 155 -24.40 19.40 -8.58
C ILE A 155 -24.53 20.41 -7.43
N TYR A 156 -23.71 20.28 -6.38
CA TYR A 156 -23.76 21.14 -5.20
C TYR A 156 -22.68 22.24 -5.27
N PRO A 157 -23.05 23.52 -5.09
CA PRO A 157 -22.12 24.65 -5.21
C PRO A 157 -20.90 24.55 -4.28
N GLU A 158 -21.08 24.01 -3.07
CA GLU A 158 -20.05 23.90 -2.04
C GLU A 158 -18.90 22.96 -2.44
N SER A 159 -19.14 22.02 -3.37
CA SER A 159 -18.15 21.04 -3.81
C SER A 159 -16.90 21.67 -4.37
N LYS A 160 -17.01 22.76 -5.14
CA LYS A 160 -15.84 23.44 -5.71
C LYS A 160 -14.91 23.96 -4.62
N LYS A 161 -15.48 24.52 -3.54
CA LYS A 161 -14.71 25.02 -2.40
C LYS A 161 -14.10 23.86 -1.60
N SER A 162 -14.93 22.89 -1.25
CA SER A 162 -14.55 21.72 -0.42
C SER A 162 -13.46 20.87 -1.05
N LEU A 163 -13.51 20.67 -2.37
CA LEU A 163 -12.59 19.83 -3.15
C LEU A 163 -11.43 20.60 -3.79
N SER A 164 -11.31 21.91 -3.53
CA SER A 164 -10.24 22.75 -4.10
C SER A 164 -8.83 22.27 -3.71
N SER A 165 -8.68 21.65 -2.54
CA SER A 165 -7.42 21.09 -2.04
C SER A 165 -7.23 19.59 -2.30
N LEU A 166 -8.09 18.97 -3.11
CA LEU A 166 -8.09 17.52 -3.31
C LEU A 166 -6.78 17.06 -3.96
N SER A 167 -6.00 16.25 -3.25
CA SER A 167 -4.71 15.73 -3.75
C SER A 167 -4.76 14.24 -4.09
N THR A 168 -5.69 13.50 -3.50
CA THR A 168 -5.83 12.05 -3.67
C THR A 168 -7.27 11.72 -4.03
N LEU A 169 -7.45 11.02 -5.14
CA LEU A 169 -8.77 10.60 -5.60
C LEU A 169 -8.77 9.09 -5.83
N LYS A 170 -9.79 8.42 -5.31
CA LYS A 170 -10.13 7.07 -5.71
C LYS A 170 -11.45 7.08 -6.46
N VAL A 171 -11.47 6.45 -7.63
CA VAL A 171 -12.61 6.44 -8.53
C VAL A 171 -12.85 5.04 -9.06
N ASN A 172 -14.11 4.63 -9.06
CA ASN A 172 -14.54 3.44 -9.76
C ASN A 172 -14.98 3.83 -11.17
N VAL A 173 -14.32 3.23 -12.16
CA VAL A 173 -14.52 3.55 -13.58
C VAL A 173 -15.86 3.02 -14.10
N SER A 174 -16.52 2.12 -13.37
CA SER A 174 -17.89 1.69 -13.69
C SER A 174 -18.96 2.76 -13.42
N TYR A 175 -18.59 3.87 -12.76
CA TYR A 175 -19.52 4.95 -12.46
C TYR A 175 -19.90 5.74 -13.72
N PRO A 176 -21.04 6.45 -13.71
CA PRO A 176 -21.46 7.31 -14.83
C PRO A 176 -20.34 8.26 -15.27
N LYS A 177 -20.15 8.37 -16.59
CA LYS A 177 -19.04 9.12 -17.21
C LYS A 177 -19.04 10.59 -16.81
N GLU A 178 -20.23 11.15 -16.63
CA GLU A 178 -20.48 12.54 -16.26
C GLU A 178 -19.77 12.90 -14.95
N ILE A 179 -19.72 11.97 -13.99
CA ILE A 179 -19.01 12.16 -12.72
C ILE A 179 -17.51 12.38 -12.95
N ILE A 180 -16.89 11.56 -13.80
CA ILE A 180 -15.46 11.65 -14.13
C ILE A 180 -15.18 12.91 -14.95
N LEU A 181 -16.08 13.28 -15.87
CA LEU A 181 -15.96 14.50 -16.66
C LEU A 181 -16.04 15.75 -15.78
N GLU A 182 -16.97 15.82 -14.82
CA GLU A 182 -17.06 16.94 -13.90
C GLU A 182 -15.85 17.03 -12.97
N LEU A 183 -15.32 15.90 -12.50
CA LEU A 183 -14.03 15.88 -11.80
C LEU A 183 -12.91 16.46 -12.67
N SER A 184 -12.86 16.05 -13.94
CA SER A 184 -11.83 16.51 -14.87
C SER A 184 -11.87 18.02 -15.11
N LYS A 185 -13.07 18.63 -15.10
CA LYS A 185 -13.30 20.06 -15.32
C LYS A 185 -13.03 20.92 -14.08
N ASN A 186 -13.28 20.39 -12.89
CA ASN A 186 -13.30 21.18 -11.66
C ASN A 186 -12.11 20.88 -10.73
N VAL A 187 -11.41 19.77 -10.91
CA VAL A 187 -10.28 19.35 -10.05
C VAL A 187 -9.00 19.23 -10.88
N HIS A 188 -7.99 20.02 -10.50
CA HIS A 188 -6.69 20.08 -11.19
C HIS A 188 -5.49 19.92 -10.23
N THR A 189 -5.77 19.58 -8.97
CA THR A 189 -4.83 19.56 -7.84
C THR A 189 -4.33 18.15 -7.50
N LEU A 190 -4.77 17.12 -8.23
CA LEU A 190 -4.49 15.73 -7.90
C LEU A 190 -3.00 15.40 -8.05
N LYS A 191 -2.46 14.77 -7.01
CA LYS A 191 -1.11 14.19 -6.95
C LYS A 191 -1.14 12.66 -7.05
N ARG A 192 -2.24 12.04 -6.60
CA ARG A 192 -2.48 10.59 -6.68
C ARG A 192 -3.88 10.30 -7.20
N ILE A 193 -3.98 9.37 -8.14
CA ILE A 193 -5.27 8.80 -8.56
C ILE A 193 -5.23 7.27 -8.45
N GLU A 194 -6.29 6.70 -7.88
CA GLU A 194 -6.53 5.27 -7.80
C GLU A 194 -7.78 4.90 -8.60
N PHE A 195 -7.60 4.16 -9.69
CA PHE A 195 -8.67 3.68 -10.56
C PHE A 195 -9.06 2.24 -10.20
N HIS A 196 -10.33 2.02 -9.90
CA HIS A 196 -10.93 0.70 -9.74
C HIS A 196 -11.68 0.36 -11.03
N LEU A 197 -11.24 -0.70 -11.70
CA LEU A 197 -11.74 -1.12 -13.01
C LEU A 197 -12.55 -2.41 -12.84
N ASP A 198 -13.87 -2.25 -12.73
CA ASP A 198 -14.82 -3.35 -12.61
C ASP A 198 -15.21 -3.91 -13.99
N ASP A 199 -15.70 -5.16 -13.97
CA ASP A 199 -16.09 -5.96 -15.14
C ASP A 199 -17.30 -5.35 -15.88
N ILE A 200 -17.05 -4.44 -16.82
CA ILE A 200 -18.03 -4.06 -17.84
C ILE A 200 -17.38 -4.31 -19.20
N SER A 201 -17.46 -5.57 -19.59
CA SER A 201 -17.10 -6.21 -20.86
C SER A 201 -17.68 -5.58 -22.14
N LYS A 202 -18.14 -4.32 -22.14
CA LYS A 202 -18.64 -3.64 -23.36
C LYS A 202 -18.32 -2.14 -23.48
N ASN A 203 -17.73 -1.48 -22.49
CA ASN A 203 -17.49 -0.03 -22.58
C ASN A 203 -16.02 0.33 -22.80
N SER A 204 -15.54 0.15 -24.04
CA SER A 204 -14.37 0.88 -24.56
C SER A 204 -14.50 2.42 -24.38
N TYR A 205 -15.71 2.90 -24.11
CA TYR A 205 -16.07 4.31 -24.01
C TYR A 205 -15.70 5.05 -22.71
N ASN A 206 -15.25 4.37 -21.63
CA ASN A 206 -14.80 5.05 -20.40
C ASN A 206 -13.30 5.40 -20.42
N ASN A 207 -12.57 4.93 -21.44
CA ASN A 207 -11.15 5.24 -21.62
C ASN A 207 -10.91 6.74 -21.87
N ASP A 208 -11.82 7.40 -22.60
CA ASP A 208 -11.69 8.82 -22.88
C ASP A 208 -11.94 9.70 -21.65
N THR A 209 -12.78 9.27 -20.70
CA THR A 209 -13.01 10.03 -19.46
C THR A 209 -11.83 9.90 -18.51
N ILE A 210 -11.26 8.69 -18.33
CA ILE A 210 -10.01 8.49 -17.59
C ILE A 210 -8.88 9.34 -18.17
N LYS A 211 -8.73 9.31 -19.50
CA LYS A 211 -7.76 10.12 -20.22
C LYS A 211 -7.93 11.59 -19.93
N THR A 212 -9.16 12.09 -20.00
CA THR A 212 -9.47 13.50 -19.76
C THR A 212 -9.12 13.91 -18.34
N LEU A 213 -9.43 13.07 -17.35
CA LEU A 213 -9.09 13.29 -15.96
C LEU A 213 -7.58 13.36 -15.74
N ILE A 214 -6.82 12.43 -16.30
CA ILE A 214 -5.35 12.41 -16.19
C ILE A 214 -4.73 13.65 -16.84
N LEU A 215 -5.16 13.99 -18.06
CA LEU A 215 -4.63 15.11 -18.82
C LEU A 215 -4.94 16.48 -18.20
N SER A 216 -6.01 16.59 -17.40
CA SER A 216 -6.35 17.83 -16.71
C SER A 216 -5.51 18.08 -15.44
N GLN A 217 -4.68 17.12 -15.02
CA GLN A 217 -3.80 17.28 -13.85
C GLN A 217 -2.40 17.72 -14.25
N LYS A 218 -1.88 18.77 -13.59
CA LYS A 218 -0.51 19.28 -13.85
C LYS A 218 0.57 18.59 -13.02
N ASN A 219 0.21 18.09 -11.84
CA ASN A 219 1.17 17.62 -10.81
C ASN A 219 0.92 16.17 -10.38
N LEU A 220 0.34 15.35 -11.26
CA LEU A 220 0.07 13.94 -10.96
C LEU A 220 1.39 13.16 -10.85
N ARG A 221 1.65 12.58 -9.68
CA ARG A 221 2.89 11.84 -9.36
C ARG A 221 2.67 10.36 -9.18
N GLU A 222 1.46 9.95 -8.79
CA GLU A 222 1.16 8.57 -8.46
C GLU A 222 -0.11 8.11 -9.16
N ILE A 223 -0.04 6.96 -9.81
CA ILE A 223 -1.22 6.30 -10.38
C ILE A 223 -1.26 4.86 -9.90
N LYS A 224 -2.43 4.46 -9.41
CA LYS A 224 -2.74 3.08 -9.08
C LYS A 224 -3.91 2.59 -9.92
N PHE A 225 -3.76 1.45 -10.57
CA PHE A 225 -4.83 0.75 -11.24
C PHE A 225 -5.12 -0.57 -10.51
N ILE A 226 -6.38 -0.82 -10.20
CA ILE A 226 -6.86 -2.09 -9.65
C ILE A 226 -7.82 -2.70 -10.66
N PHE A 227 -7.41 -3.82 -11.26
CA PHE A 227 -8.18 -4.53 -12.26
C PHE A 227 -9.00 -5.64 -11.59
N VAL A 228 -10.33 -5.61 -11.68
CA VAL A 228 -11.16 -6.71 -11.18
C VAL A 228 -11.15 -7.87 -12.17
N LYS A 229 -11.27 -7.57 -13.48
CA LYS A 229 -11.14 -8.58 -14.53
C LYS A 229 -10.27 -8.22 -15.73
N GLY A 230 -9.15 -8.92 -15.92
CA GLY A 230 -8.49 -9.10 -17.23
C GLY A 230 -8.31 -7.84 -18.08
N HIS A 231 -7.81 -6.76 -17.50
CA HIS A 231 -7.68 -5.48 -18.18
C HIS A 231 -6.22 -5.07 -18.34
N THR A 232 -5.96 -4.32 -19.40
CA THR A 232 -4.66 -3.69 -19.65
C THR A 232 -4.67 -2.25 -19.13
N PRO A 233 -3.54 -1.77 -18.57
CA PRO A 233 -3.40 -0.37 -18.23
C PRO A 233 -3.60 0.53 -19.45
N PHE A 234 -4.40 1.60 -19.30
CA PHE A 234 -4.67 2.53 -20.38
C PHE A 234 -3.56 3.57 -20.49
N PHE A 235 -2.55 3.28 -21.30
CA PHE A 235 -1.51 4.24 -21.65
C PHE A 235 -1.40 4.37 -23.16
N ASN A 236 -1.77 5.54 -23.67
CA ASN A 236 -1.51 5.93 -25.06
C ASN A 236 -0.40 7.01 -25.10
N LYS A 237 0.13 7.27 -26.29
CA LYS A 237 1.22 8.25 -26.51
C LYS A 237 0.96 9.61 -25.86
N LYS A 238 -0.29 10.08 -25.82
CA LYS A 238 -0.66 11.38 -25.23
C LYS A 238 -0.53 11.37 -23.71
N ILE A 239 -1.11 10.37 -23.03
CA ILE A 239 -0.99 10.19 -21.58
C ILE A 239 0.47 10.00 -21.20
N THR A 240 1.15 9.11 -21.92
CA THR A 240 2.54 8.78 -21.66
C THR A 240 3.44 10.01 -21.75
N LYS A 241 3.27 10.84 -22.79
CA LYS A 241 3.99 12.12 -22.90
C LYS A 241 3.65 13.06 -21.74
N HIS A 242 2.38 13.18 -21.38
CA HIS A 242 1.91 14.06 -20.29
C HIS A 242 2.49 13.68 -18.93
N LEU A 243 2.63 12.38 -18.66
CA LEU A 243 3.09 11.85 -17.38
C LEU A 243 4.60 11.61 -17.31
N SER A 244 5.30 11.59 -18.45
CA SER A 244 6.73 11.25 -18.56
C SER A 244 7.65 11.99 -17.56
N GLN A 245 7.35 13.26 -17.28
CA GLN A 245 8.16 14.11 -16.41
C GLN A 245 7.70 14.13 -14.94
N SER A 246 6.42 13.85 -14.68
CA SER A 246 5.78 14.04 -13.37
C SER A 246 5.55 12.73 -12.60
N LEU A 247 5.30 11.62 -13.29
CA LEU A 247 5.01 10.33 -12.66
C LEU A 247 6.26 9.81 -11.91
N ARG A 248 6.04 9.34 -10.68
CA ARG A 248 7.04 8.78 -9.75
C ARG A 248 6.66 7.37 -9.32
N THR A 249 5.37 7.13 -9.11
CA THR A 249 4.87 5.82 -8.67
C THR A 249 3.81 5.30 -9.62
N LEU A 250 4.01 4.06 -10.08
CA LEU A 250 3.02 3.31 -10.85
C LEU A 250 2.74 1.99 -10.15
N GLU A 251 1.49 1.79 -9.74
CA GLU A 251 1.02 0.56 -9.12
C GLU A 251 -0.08 -0.09 -9.96
N LEU A 252 0.11 -1.36 -10.29
CA LEU A 252 -0.81 -2.16 -11.11
C LEU A 252 -1.20 -3.42 -10.33
N CYS A 253 -2.46 -3.55 -9.92
CA CYS A 253 -2.98 -4.68 -9.17
C CYS A 253 -3.86 -5.56 -10.07
N ASN A 254 -3.60 -6.87 -10.11
CA ASN A 254 -4.22 -7.87 -11.01
C ASN A 254 -4.04 -7.55 -12.49
N CYS A 255 -2.84 -7.08 -12.87
CA CYS A 255 -2.52 -6.80 -14.25
C CYS A 255 -2.47 -8.10 -15.07
N THR A 256 -3.14 -8.16 -16.22
CA THR A 256 -3.04 -9.32 -17.13
C THR A 256 -2.12 -9.10 -18.31
N TYR A 257 -1.71 -7.87 -18.58
CA TYR A 257 -0.76 -7.54 -19.64
C TYR A 257 -0.22 -6.13 -19.46
N LEU A 258 1.08 -5.96 -19.69
CA LEU A 258 1.75 -4.67 -19.68
C LEU A 258 2.81 -4.62 -20.78
N SER A 259 2.72 -3.61 -21.64
CA SER A 259 3.72 -3.39 -22.70
C SER A 259 4.97 -2.70 -22.13
N VAL A 260 6.16 -3.21 -22.47
CA VAL A 260 7.46 -2.63 -22.11
C VAL A 260 7.56 -1.17 -22.54
N GLN A 261 7.05 -0.85 -23.73
CA GLN A 261 7.05 0.51 -24.28
C GLN A 261 6.29 1.51 -23.42
N THR A 262 5.25 1.04 -22.72
CA THR A 262 4.51 1.91 -21.81
C THR A 262 5.38 2.32 -20.64
N ILE A 263 6.07 1.36 -20.03
CA ILE A 263 6.90 1.60 -18.84
C ILE A 263 8.13 2.42 -19.20
N SER A 264 8.81 2.10 -20.30
CA SER A 264 10.08 2.73 -20.70
C SER A 264 10.01 4.23 -20.90
N ASN A 265 8.82 4.77 -21.18
CA ASN A 265 8.61 6.21 -21.32
C ASN A 265 8.61 6.98 -19.99
N PHE A 266 8.49 6.31 -18.84
CA PHE A 266 8.47 6.93 -17.51
C PHE A 266 9.87 6.94 -16.88
N THR A 267 10.82 7.62 -17.53
CA THR A 267 12.24 7.63 -17.09
C THR A 267 12.48 8.23 -15.70
N ASN A 268 11.52 8.97 -15.15
CA ASN A 268 11.57 9.51 -13.79
C ASN A 268 10.85 8.66 -12.74
N LEU A 269 10.37 7.47 -13.10
CA LEU A 269 9.70 6.56 -12.17
C LEU A 269 10.67 6.09 -11.09
N THR A 270 10.28 6.28 -9.82
CA THR A 270 11.04 5.86 -8.64
C THR A 270 10.50 4.56 -8.05
N GLU A 271 9.20 4.31 -8.21
CA GLU A 271 8.52 3.11 -7.72
C GLU A 271 7.65 2.45 -8.81
N LEU A 272 7.91 1.17 -9.06
CA LEU A 272 7.08 0.32 -9.91
C LEU A 272 6.61 -0.89 -9.13
N LYS A 273 5.29 -1.02 -9.00
CA LYS A 273 4.64 -2.13 -8.28
C LYS A 273 3.67 -2.83 -9.20
N ILE A 274 3.92 -4.09 -9.52
CA ILE A 274 3.05 -4.87 -10.39
C ILE A 274 2.69 -6.18 -9.68
N CYS A 275 1.39 -6.38 -9.47
CA CYS A 275 0.84 -7.68 -9.12
C CYS A 275 0.11 -8.21 -10.34
N PHE A 276 0.65 -9.25 -10.95
CA PHE A 276 0.01 -9.93 -12.06
C PHE A 276 -1.20 -10.72 -11.57
N ASP A 277 -2.22 -10.81 -12.43
CA ASP A 277 -3.34 -11.69 -12.20
C ASP A 277 -2.87 -13.13 -12.24
N SER A 278 -3.02 -13.83 -11.12
CA SER A 278 -2.44 -15.17 -10.97
C SER A 278 -3.05 -16.18 -11.95
N LEU A 279 -4.32 -16.01 -12.32
CA LEU A 279 -5.06 -16.97 -13.16
C LEU A 279 -4.98 -16.62 -14.65
N ARG A 280 -5.07 -15.32 -14.98
CA ARG A 280 -5.29 -14.85 -16.36
C ARG A 280 -4.07 -14.26 -17.03
N TYR A 281 -3.07 -13.82 -16.27
CA TYR A 281 -1.81 -13.43 -16.87
C TYR A 281 -1.22 -14.64 -17.57
N ASN A 282 -0.73 -14.51 -18.80
CA ASN A 282 -0.19 -15.63 -19.58
C ASN A 282 1.29 -15.45 -19.95
N GLY A 283 2.00 -14.48 -19.35
CA GLY A 283 3.39 -14.18 -19.68
C GLY A 283 3.58 -13.36 -20.97
N VAL A 284 2.49 -12.94 -21.62
CA VAL A 284 2.55 -12.16 -22.86
C VAL A 284 2.65 -10.67 -22.51
N GLY A 285 3.56 -9.93 -23.19
CA GLY A 285 3.70 -8.47 -23.03
C GLY A 285 5.12 -7.94 -22.98
N PHE A 286 6.11 -8.80 -22.75
CA PHE A 286 7.52 -8.42 -22.62
C PHE A 286 8.35 -8.61 -23.90
N HIS A 287 7.78 -8.24 -25.04
CA HIS A 287 8.51 -8.19 -26.31
C HIS A 287 9.36 -6.91 -26.39
N ASN A 288 10.47 -6.95 -27.14
CA ASN A 288 11.36 -5.81 -27.40
C ASN A 288 11.99 -5.17 -26.15
N LEU A 289 12.66 -5.99 -25.33
CA LEU A 289 13.37 -5.57 -24.11
C LEU A 289 14.48 -4.52 -24.32
N LYS A 290 14.95 -4.30 -25.56
CA LYS A 290 16.03 -3.33 -25.86
C LYS A 290 15.66 -1.87 -25.52
N GLU A 291 14.38 -1.54 -25.45
CA GLU A 291 13.90 -0.17 -25.24
C GLU A 291 13.71 0.21 -23.76
N ILE A 292 13.92 -0.73 -22.82
CA ILE A 292 13.62 -0.46 -21.41
C ILE A 292 14.72 0.38 -20.75
N SER A 293 14.33 1.52 -20.17
CA SER A 293 15.23 2.46 -19.50
C SER A 293 14.52 3.12 -18.32
N LEU A 294 14.81 2.66 -17.10
CA LEU A 294 14.25 3.22 -15.86
C LEU A 294 15.37 3.60 -14.87
N PRO A 295 16.22 4.58 -15.21
CA PRO A 295 17.47 4.86 -14.50
C PRO A 295 17.29 5.47 -13.09
N LYS A 296 16.06 5.83 -12.70
CA LYS A 296 15.74 6.40 -11.38
C LYS A 296 14.91 5.43 -10.51
N LEU A 297 14.68 4.20 -10.98
CA LEU A 297 13.86 3.24 -10.28
C LEU A 297 14.58 2.77 -9.02
N GLU A 298 14.04 3.11 -7.86
CA GLU A 298 14.58 2.71 -6.56
C GLU A 298 13.86 1.48 -5.99
N ILE A 299 12.58 1.34 -6.34
CA ILE A 299 11.69 0.34 -5.76
C ILE A 299 10.99 -0.45 -6.87
N LEU A 300 11.23 -1.75 -6.90
CA LEU A 300 10.59 -2.70 -7.81
C LEU A 300 9.91 -3.82 -7.02
N TYR A 301 8.58 -3.90 -7.16
CA TYR A 301 7.78 -5.02 -6.67
C TYR A 301 7.12 -5.74 -7.85
N LEU A 302 7.36 -7.04 -7.97
CA LEU A 302 6.70 -7.90 -8.97
C LEU A 302 6.10 -9.12 -8.27
N ILE A 303 4.79 -9.32 -8.35
CA ILE A 303 4.07 -10.40 -7.67
C ILE A 303 3.28 -11.23 -8.67
N SER A 304 3.20 -12.54 -8.43
CA SER A 304 2.64 -13.53 -9.37
C SER A 304 3.41 -13.56 -10.70
N PHE A 305 4.71 -13.29 -10.60
CA PHE A 305 5.67 -13.28 -11.70
C PHE A 305 5.88 -14.71 -12.24
N ARG A 306 6.02 -14.91 -13.55
CA ARG A 306 6.20 -16.23 -14.17
C ARG A 306 7.63 -16.41 -14.68
N GLU A 307 8.00 -17.65 -14.97
CA GLU A 307 9.34 -17.99 -15.46
C GLU A 307 9.70 -17.26 -16.75
N GLY A 308 8.77 -17.17 -17.70
CA GLY A 308 8.97 -16.48 -18.98
C GLY A 308 9.29 -14.98 -18.84
N ASP A 309 9.10 -14.41 -17.65
CA ASP A 309 9.31 -13.00 -17.37
C ASP A 309 10.74 -12.71 -16.86
N PHE A 310 11.55 -13.74 -16.55
CA PHE A 310 12.92 -13.56 -16.07
C PHE A 310 13.80 -12.69 -16.98
N PRO A 311 13.80 -12.88 -18.31
CA PRO A 311 14.53 -12.00 -19.21
C PRO A 311 14.12 -10.53 -19.08
N PHE A 312 12.82 -10.26 -18.87
CA PHE A 312 12.32 -8.91 -18.62
C PHE A 312 12.84 -8.35 -17.29
N LEU A 313 12.80 -9.13 -16.21
CA LEU A 313 13.31 -8.73 -14.90
C LEU A 313 14.80 -8.36 -14.95
N ILE A 314 15.63 -9.22 -15.56
CA ILE A 314 17.07 -8.99 -15.69
C ILE A 314 17.32 -7.67 -16.45
N LYS A 315 16.66 -7.50 -17.61
CA LYS A 315 16.81 -6.27 -18.40
C LYS A 315 16.34 -5.02 -17.65
N LEU A 316 15.23 -5.13 -16.92
CA LEU A 316 14.71 -4.05 -16.11
C LEU A 316 15.72 -3.63 -15.02
N ILE A 317 16.34 -4.59 -14.33
CA ILE A 317 17.39 -4.35 -13.33
C ILE A 317 18.58 -3.62 -13.95
N GLU A 318 19.11 -4.13 -15.07
CA GLU A 318 20.22 -3.47 -15.80
C GLU A 318 19.90 -2.02 -16.15
N SER A 319 18.66 -1.75 -16.55
CA SER A 319 18.21 -0.43 -16.97
C SER A 319 18.18 0.61 -15.84
N THR A 320 18.26 0.17 -14.58
CA THR A 320 18.23 1.05 -13.40
C THR A 320 19.57 1.73 -13.11
N LYS A 321 20.67 1.28 -13.73
CA LYS A 321 22.01 1.88 -13.56
C LYS A 321 22.42 2.06 -12.08
N GLY A 322 22.00 1.14 -11.21
CA GLY A 322 22.36 1.12 -9.79
C GLY A 322 21.52 1.96 -8.84
N SER A 323 20.37 2.48 -9.31
CA SER A 323 19.42 3.19 -8.44
C SER A 323 18.60 2.28 -7.53
N LEU A 324 18.49 0.97 -7.83
CA LEU A 324 17.65 0.04 -7.07
C LEU A 324 18.10 -0.12 -5.62
N LYS A 325 17.13 0.06 -4.71
CA LYS A 325 17.25 -0.16 -3.26
C LYS A 325 16.37 -1.31 -2.79
N ILE A 326 15.18 -1.47 -3.38
CA ILE A 326 14.22 -2.52 -3.02
C ILE A 326 13.87 -3.31 -4.27
N LEU A 327 14.19 -4.60 -4.24
CA LEU A 327 13.82 -5.59 -5.25
C LEU A 327 13.08 -6.74 -4.55
N ASN A 328 11.75 -6.73 -4.67
CA ASN A 328 10.91 -7.78 -4.10
C ASN A 328 10.08 -8.43 -5.19
N VAL A 329 10.53 -9.61 -5.60
CA VAL A 329 9.89 -10.38 -6.67
C VAL A 329 9.37 -11.69 -6.10
N ARG A 330 8.13 -12.03 -6.45
CA ARG A 330 7.46 -13.26 -6.04
C ARG A 330 6.88 -13.98 -7.23
N ALA A 331 7.39 -15.19 -7.44
CA ALA A 331 6.89 -16.07 -8.48
C ALA A 331 5.46 -16.55 -8.20
N TYR A 332 4.72 -16.83 -9.27
CA TYR A 332 3.42 -17.49 -9.20
C TYR A 332 3.59 -18.97 -8.84
N LYS A 333 2.75 -19.45 -7.91
CA LYS A 333 2.78 -20.83 -7.44
C LYS A 333 1.77 -21.67 -8.23
N LEU A 334 2.13 -22.07 -9.45
CA LEU A 334 1.56 -23.27 -10.06
C LEU A 334 2.63 -24.35 -10.00
N SER A 335 2.23 -25.50 -9.47
CA SER A 335 3.01 -26.73 -9.46
C SER A 335 3.76 -26.95 -10.77
N ALA A 336 5.07 -27.22 -10.66
CA ALA A 336 6.00 -27.58 -11.74
C ALA A 336 6.54 -26.42 -12.62
N ILE A 337 6.94 -25.30 -12.02
CA ILE A 337 7.85 -24.36 -12.69
C ILE A 337 9.29 -24.77 -12.36
N SER A 338 10.02 -25.29 -13.35
CA SER A 338 11.47 -25.46 -13.27
C SER A 338 12.15 -24.21 -13.82
N LEU A 339 12.43 -23.21 -12.97
CA LEU A 339 13.28 -22.11 -13.41
C LEU A 339 14.62 -22.70 -13.90
N PRO A 340 15.08 -22.38 -15.12
CA PRO A 340 16.39 -22.79 -15.60
C PRO A 340 17.48 -22.25 -14.68
N LEU A 341 18.41 -23.12 -14.28
CA LEU A 341 19.56 -22.75 -13.44
C LEU A 341 20.35 -21.58 -14.04
N SER A 342 20.49 -21.54 -15.37
CA SER A 342 21.16 -20.47 -16.10
C SER A 342 20.51 -19.10 -15.88
N LEU A 343 19.17 -19.00 -15.88
CA LEU A 343 18.46 -17.74 -15.66
C LEU A 343 18.62 -17.23 -14.23
N ILE A 344 18.67 -18.12 -13.24
CA ILE A 344 18.96 -17.76 -11.86
C ILE A 344 20.39 -17.24 -11.74
N GLY A 345 21.36 -17.94 -12.32
CA GLY A 345 22.76 -17.49 -12.35
C GLY A 345 22.89 -16.09 -12.96
N PHE A 346 22.29 -15.86 -14.13
CA PHE A 346 22.28 -14.52 -14.76
C PHE A 346 21.64 -13.46 -13.88
N TYR A 347 20.50 -13.77 -13.23
CA TYR A 347 19.86 -12.84 -12.30
C TYR A 347 20.76 -12.44 -11.13
N LEU A 348 21.38 -13.41 -10.46
CA LEU A 348 22.29 -13.16 -9.33
C LEU A 348 23.51 -12.33 -9.79
N HIS A 349 24.09 -12.67 -10.93
CA HIS A 349 25.20 -11.93 -11.52
C HIS A 349 24.83 -10.48 -11.87
N THR A 350 23.68 -10.27 -12.50
CA THR A 350 23.18 -8.93 -12.83
C THR A 350 22.99 -8.09 -11.56
N ILE A 351 22.42 -8.64 -10.49
CA ILE A 351 22.28 -7.89 -9.22
C ILE A 351 23.65 -7.51 -8.65
N LYS A 352 24.57 -8.48 -8.56
CA LYS A 352 25.93 -8.27 -8.05
C LYS A 352 26.63 -7.12 -8.78
N THR A 353 26.49 -7.05 -10.10
CA THR A 353 27.20 -6.09 -10.95
C THR A 353 26.51 -4.74 -11.05
N THR A 354 25.18 -4.70 -10.98
CA THR A 354 24.40 -3.47 -11.27
C THR A 354 23.82 -2.80 -10.04
N CYS A 355 23.65 -3.48 -8.90
CA CYS A 355 22.85 -3.01 -7.77
C CYS A 355 23.66 -2.78 -6.48
N PRO A 356 24.59 -1.82 -6.42
CA PRO A 356 25.44 -1.59 -5.24
C PRO A 356 24.68 -1.03 -4.02
N ASN A 357 23.46 -0.52 -4.24
CA ASN A 357 22.64 0.12 -3.21
C ASN A 357 21.49 -0.76 -2.70
N ILE A 358 21.47 -2.04 -3.06
CA ILE A 358 20.35 -2.92 -2.70
C ILE A 358 20.26 -3.13 -1.18
N GLU A 359 19.08 -2.84 -0.62
CA GLU A 359 18.76 -3.00 0.80
C GLU A 359 17.78 -4.15 1.05
N VAL A 360 16.85 -4.39 0.11
CA VAL A 360 15.88 -5.48 0.18
C VAL A 360 15.98 -6.29 -1.09
N LEU A 361 16.26 -7.58 -0.98
CA LEU A 361 16.52 -8.43 -2.12
C LEU A 361 15.77 -9.77 -2.03
N SER A 362 14.99 -10.08 -3.07
CA SER A 362 14.51 -11.44 -3.35
C SER A 362 15.52 -12.24 -4.16
N VAL A 363 15.79 -13.49 -3.76
CA VAL A 363 16.60 -14.46 -4.50
C VAL A 363 15.88 -15.81 -4.58
N TRP A 364 16.22 -16.61 -5.59
CA TRP A 364 15.75 -17.99 -5.72
C TRP A 364 16.93 -18.92 -5.65
N LEU A 365 16.78 -20.02 -4.91
CA LEU A 365 17.75 -21.10 -4.86
C LEU A 365 17.07 -22.42 -5.27
N ILE A 366 17.85 -23.35 -5.83
CA ILE A 366 17.40 -24.70 -6.20
C ILE A 366 18.49 -25.68 -5.73
N PRO A 367 18.20 -26.88 -5.19
CA PRO A 367 19.21 -27.77 -4.62
C PRO A 367 20.33 -28.18 -5.58
N GLU A 368 20.05 -28.23 -6.87
CA GLU A 368 21.00 -28.62 -7.92
C GLU A 368 22.04 -27.53 -8.24
N MET A 369 21.90 -26.31 -7.70
CA MET A 369 22.80 -25.19 -7.99
C MET A 369 24.03 -25.15 -7.07
N SER A 370 25.16 -24.68 -7.59
CA SER A 370 26.28 -24.25 -6.75
C SER A 370 25.89 -22.98 -5.96
N LEU A 371 26.34 -22.90 -4.71
CA LEU A 371 26.10 -21.74 -3.85
C LEU A 371 27.17 -20.64 -4.02
N GLU A 372 28.15 -20.83 -4.90
CA GLU A 372 29.22 -19.86 -5.17
C GLU A 372 28.66 -18.50 -5.62
N ASP A 373 27.73 -18.49 -6.58
CA ASP A 373 27.09 -17.23 -7.03
C ASP A 373 26.32 -16.52 -5.92
N PHE A 374 25.72 -17.29 -5.01
CA PHE A 374 25.00 -16.76 -3.86
C PHE A 374 25.96 -16.18 -2.82
N GLU A 375 27.05 -16.88 -2.53
CA GLU A 375 28.13 -16.42 -1.65
C GLU A 375 28.76 -15.11 -2.18
N ASP A 376 29.08 -15.08 -3.47
CA ASP A 376 29.60 -13.90 -4.15
C ASP A 376 28.65 -12.70 -4.06
N LEU A 377 27.36 -12.94 -4.22
CA LEU A 377 26.33 -11.91 -4.06
C LEU A 377 26.28 -11.38 -2.62
N LEU A 378 26.35 -12.27 -1.63
CA LEU A 378 26.37 -11.89 -0.21
C LEU A 378 27.61 -11.04 0.15
N LYS A 379 28.77 -11.34 -0.45
CA LYS A 379 30.00 -10.55 -0.29
C LYS A 379 29.90 -9.19 -0.98
N SER A 380 29.29 -9.14 -2.16
CA SER A 380 29.25 -7.92 -2.99
C SER A 380 28.21 -6.89 -2.51
N CYS A 381 27.06 -7.33 -1.99
CA CYS A 381 25.95 -6.44 -1.64
C CYS A 381 25.99 -5.98 -0.17
N SER A 382 26.81 -4.97 0.13
CA SER A 382 27.11 -4.51 1.51
C SER A 382 25.97 -3.76 2.23
N LYS A 383 24.91 -3.34 1.53
CA LYS A 383 23.80 -2.56 2.12
C LYS A 383 22.55 -3.38 2.43
N ILE A 384 22.55 -4.70 2.19
CA ILE A 384 21.38 -5.55 2.40
C ILE A 384 20.93 -5.51 3.87
N ARG A 385 19.68 -5.13 4.07
CA ARG A 385 18.97 -5.15 5.36
C ARG A 385 18.04 -6.35 5.47
N THR A 386 17.46 -6.74 4.34
CA THR A 386 16.50 -7.83 4.23
C THR A 386 16.81 -8.71 3.03
N ILE A 387 16.93 -10.02 3.25
CA ILE A 387 17.00 -11.00 2.17
C ILE A 387 15.78 -11.94 2.22
N ILE A 388 15.18 -12.16 1.05
CA ILE A 388 14.00 -13.02 0.87
C ILE A 388 14.43 -14.16 -0.05
N ILE A 389 14.52 -15.37 0.49
CA ILE A 389 15.03 -16.54 -0.24
C ILE A 389 13.85 -17.46 -0.55
N HIS A 390 13.59 -17.62 -1.83
CA HIS A 390 12.56 -18.48 -2.38
C HIS A 390 13.14 -19.86 -2.72
N SER A 391 12.56 -20.89 -2.12
CA SER A 391 12.76 -22.29 -2.50
C SER A 391 11.73 -22.64 -3.58
N ILE A 392 12.22 -23.04 -4.76
CA ILE A 392 11.37 -23.48 -5.88
C ILE A 392 10.90 -24.92 -5.66
N THR A 393 11.82 -25.77 -5.19
CA THR A 393 11.58 -27.16 -4.78
C THR A 393 11.87 -27.33 -3.29
N SER A 394 11.41 -28.42 -2.68
CA SER A 394 11.73 -28.69 -1.27
C SER A 394 13.25 -28.82 -1.11
N PHE A 395 13.81 -28.05 -0.19
CA PHE A 395 15.19 -28.24 0.24
C PHE A 395 15.26 -29.34 1.27
N ASP A 396 16.36 -30.09 1.29
CA ASP A 396 16.69 -30.97 2.39
C ASP A 396 17.40 -30.18 3.51
N ASN A 397 17.70 -30.87 4.62
CA ASN A 397 18.39 -30.25 5.75
C ASN A 397 19.82 -29.84 5.39
N ILE A 398 20.50 -30.60 4.52
CA ILE A 398 21.91 -30.36 4.15
C ILE A 398 22.04 -29.04 3.39
N PHE A 399 21.22 -28.85 2.35
CA PHE A 399 21.21 -27.64 1.54
C PHE A 399 20.77 -26.44 2.38
N SER A 400 19.70 -26.58 3.17
CA SER A 400 19.22 -25.51 4.04
C SER A 400 20.29 -25.06 5.04
N LYS A 401 21.00 -26.01 5.67
CA LYS A 401 22.11 -25.74 6.58
C LYS A 401 23.24 -24.95 5.90
N ARG A 402 23.64 -25.35 4.68
CA ARG A 402 24.68 -24.63 3.92
C ARG A 402 24.28 -23.18 3.64
N VAL A 403 23.04 -22.93 3.23
CA VAL A 403 22.54 -21.56 2.98
C VAL A 403 22.53 -20.73 4.26
N LEU A 404 22.04 -21.28 5.37
CA LEU A 404 22.05 -20.59 6.67
C LEU A 404 23.47 -20.24 7.13
N HIS A 405 24.42 -21.15 6.94
CA HIS A 405 25.83 -20.92 7.26
C HIS A 405 26.43 -19.75 6.45
N LEU A 406 26.20 -19.72 5.13
CA LEU A 406 26.66 -18.62 4.26
C LEU A 406 26.06 -17.27 4.67
N LEU A 407 24.77 -17.23 5.04
CA LEU A 407 24.14 -16.00 5.52
C LEU A 407 24.80 -15.45 6.77
N ALA A 408 25.24 -16.32 7.69
CA ALA A 408 25.90 -15.92 8.92
C ALA A 408 27.36 -15.49 8.71
N ILE A 409 28.10 -16.11 7.79
CA ILE A 409 29.54 -15.87 7.68
C ILE A 409 29.89 -14.92 6.52
N GLU A 410 29.32 -15.15 5.34
CA GLU A 410 29.81 -14.54 4.10
C GLU A 410 29.17 -13.19 3.77
N SER A 411 28.02 -12.86 4.38
CA SER A 411 27.38 -11.57 4.12
C SER A 411 28.22 -10.41 4.64
N SER A 412 28.67 -9.55 3.71
CA SER A 412 29.43 -8.33 4.02
C SER A 412 28.57 -7.23 4.67
N SER A 413 27.25 -7.39 4.67
CA SER A 413 26.37 -6.38 5.23
C SER A 413 26.21 -6.48 6.75
N PHE A 414 26.73 -5.48 7.45
CA PHE A 414 26.46 -5.23 8.87
C PHE A 414 25.01 -4.79 9.16
N PHE A 415 24.21 -4.54 8.11
CA PHE A 415 22.82 -4.11 8.24
C PHE A 415 21.81 -5.25 8.10
N LEU A 416 22.26 -6.44 7.68
CA LEU A 416 21.38 -7.59 7.51
C LEU A 416 20.76 -7.95 8.86
N LYS A 417 19.44 -7.80 8.93
CA LYS A 417 18.66 -8.00 10.17
C LYS A 417 17.31 -8.66 9.93
N ASN A 418 16.95 -8.93 8.67
CA ASN A 418 15.73 -9.65 8.32
C ASN A 418 16.06 -10.75 7.30
N ILE A 419 15.68 -11.99 7.61
CA ILE A 419 15.81 -13.13 6.69
C ILE A 419 14.42 -13.76 6.54
N HIS A 420 13.96 -13.88 5.29
CA HIS A 420 12.67 -14.46 4.97
C HIS A 420 12.85 -15.68 4.07
N LEU A 421 12.56 -16.85 4.59
CA LEU A 421 12.61 -18.11 3.88
C LEU A 421 11.19 -18.48 3.43
N ILE A 422 10.98 -18.55 2.12
CA ILE A 422 9.69 -18.86 1.49
C ILE A 422 9.85 -20.15 0.70
N GLY A 423 8.93 -21.10 0.84
CA GLY A 423 8.97 -22.36 0.07
C GLY A 423 9.09 -23.59 0.97
N GLY A 424 9.66 -24.67 0.47
CA GLY A 424 9.80 -25.94 1.18
C GLY A 424 11.13 -26.05 1.93
N TRP A 425 11.37 -25.17 2.91
CA TRP A 425 12.57 -25.23 3.74
C TRP A 425 12.46 -26.32 4.80
N LYS A 426 13.53 -27.11 4.96
CA LYS A 426 13.63 -28.14 5.99
C LYS A 426 14.91 -27.93 6.79
N PHE A 427 14.76 -27.87 8.11
CA PHE A 427 15.86 -27.85 9.07
C PHE A 427 15.31 -28.31 10.42
N SER A 428 16.18 -28.89 11.23
CA SER A 428 15.90 -29.23 12.62
C SER A 428 16.01 -28.00 13.53
N ASN A 429 15.42 -28.07 14.73
CA ASN A 429 15.60 -27.02 15.74
C ASN A 429 17.08 -26.84 16.11
N LEU A 430 17.83 -27.95 16.19
CA LEU A 430 19.26 -27.94 16.49
C LEU A 430 20.08 -27.17 15.43
N GLU A 431 19.71 -27.28 14.14
CA GLU A 431 20.36 -26.52 13.07
C GLU A 431 20.06 -25.03 13.15
N LEU A 432 18.83 -24.66 13.53
CA LEU A 432 18.47 -23.26 13.77
C LEU A 432 19.23 -22.69 14.97
N GLU A 433 19.30 -23.41 16.08
CA GLU A 433 20.06 -23.01 17.27
C GLU A 433 21.52 -22.73 16.90
N LYS A 434 22.17 -23.68 16.21
CA LYS A 434 23.55 -23.51 15.71
C LYS A 434 23.70 -22.30 14.80
N PHE A 435 22.75 -22.05 13.90
CA PHE A 435 22.77 -20.87 13.04
C PHE A 435 22.68 -19.58 13.87
N PHE A 436 21.83 -19.52 14.90
CA PHE A 436 21.67 -18.33 15.73
C PHE A 436 22.87 -18.10 16.66
N ASP A 437 23.47 -19.16 17.19
CA ASP A 437 24.71 -19.07 17.95
C ASP A 437 25.83 -18.53 17.07
N LEU A 438 26.00 -19.08 15.86
CA LEU A 438 26.95 -18.58 14.87
C LEU A 438 26.68 -17.11 14.50
N TRP A 439 25.40 -16.73 14.30
CA TRP A 439 25.02 -15.34 14.03
C TRP A 439 25.48 -14.38 15.13
N LYS A 440 25.36 -14.81 16.39
CA LYS A 440 25.80 -14.07 17.57
C LYS A 440 27.32 -14.02 17.69
N GLU A 441 28.02 -15.14 17.45
CA GLU A 441 29.48 -15.22 17.42
C GLU A 441 30.08 -14.27 16.38
N MET A 442 29.44 -14.16 15.22
CA MET A 442 29.78 -13.20 14.17
C MET A 442 29.41 -11.74 14.51
N LYS A 443 28.96 -11.47 15.74
CA LYS A 443 28.62 -10.13 16.27
C LYS A 443 27.60 -9.36 15.41
N ARG A 444 26.68 -10.08 14.77
CA ARG A 444 25.64 -9.47 13.93
C ARG A 444 24.52 -8.85 14.76
N LYS A 445 23.77 -7.94 14.14
CA LYS A 445 22.62 -7.28 14.76
C LYS A 445 21.48 -8.29 15.05
N PRO A 446 20.57 -7.99 16.00
CA PRO A 446 19.41 -8.83 16.26
C PRO A 446 18.61 -9.12 14.98
N LEU A 447 18.30 -10.40 14.79
CA LEU A 447 17.72 -10.94 13.56
C LEU A 447 16.21 -11.16 13.71
N LYS A 448 15.44 -10.69 12.73
CA LYS A 448 14.07 -11.14 12.48
C LYS A 448 14.11 -12.24 11.42
N PHE A 449 13.76 -13.46 11.81
CA PHE A 449 13.83 -14.63 10.94
C PHE A 449 12.43 -15.18 10.67
N PHE A 450 12.09 -15.40 9.40
CA PHE A 450 10.77 -15.87 8.97
C PHE A 450 10.95 -17.14 8.14
N SER A 451 10.22 -18.22 8.43
CA SER A 451 10.25 -19.46 7.64
C SER A 451 8.94 -20.24 7.76
N ASN A 452 8.43 -20.81 6.66
CA ASN A 452 7.24 -21.68 6.63
C ASN A 452 6.04 -21.16 7.45
N ASN A 453 5.68 -19.88 7.27
CA ASN A 453 4.61 -19.19 8.03
C ASN A 453 4.85 -19.07 9.56
N ASN A 454 6.03 -19.42 10.06
CA ASN A 454 6.47 -19.16 11.42
C ASN A 454 7.36 -17.91 11.45
N ILE A 455 7.17 -17.04 12.45
CA ILE A 455 8.11 -15.96 12.76
C ILE A 455 8.93 -16.39 13.97
N PHE A 456 10.24 -16.27 13.83
CA PHE A 456 11.18 -16.35 14.92
C PHE A 456 11.71 -14.93 15.14
N TYR A 457 11.18 -14.25 16.16
CA TYR A 457 11.78 -12.99 16.61
C TYR A 457 12.89 -13.34 17.57
N ILE A 458 14.14 -13.10 17.17
CA ILE A 458 15.22 -13.03 18.16
C ILE A 458 15.30 -11.58 18.60
N TYR A 459 14.39 -11.20 19.51
CA TYR A 459 14.75 -10.17 20.46
C TYR A 459 15.78 -10.80 21.39
N ILE A 460 17.07 -10.51 21.17
CA ILE A 460 18.10 -10.81 22.17
C ILE A 460 17.86 -9.86 23.35
N LYS A 461 16.87 -10.19 24.19
CA LYS A 461 16.83 -9.83 25.60
C LYS A 461 16.72 -11.16 26.33
N SER A 462 17.81 -11.55 26.99
CA SER A 462 17.92 -12.69 27.91
C SER A 462 17.50 -14.06 27.37
N ASN A 463 18.43 -14.78 26.72
CA ASN A 463 18.54 -16.25 26.62
C ASN A 463 17.28 -17.10 26.31
N HIS A 464 16.20 -16.54 25.76
CA HIS A 464 15.01 -17.30 25.38
C HIS A 464 14.64 -17.06 23.91
N ILE A 465 14.56 -18.15 23.14
CA ILE A 465 13.95 -18.18 21.80
C ILE A 465 12.43 -18.07 21.99
N ILE A 466 11.87 -16.89 21.78
CA ILE A 466 10.42 -16.70 21.85
C ILE A 466 9.81 -16.96 20.46
N LYS A 467 9.13 -18.10 20.33
CA LYS A 467 8.40 -18.49 19.12
C LYS A 467 7.10 -17.69 19.04
N TYR A 468 7.02 -16.70 18.16
CA TYR A 468 5.75 -16.01 17.85
C TYR A 468 5.34 -16.35 16.42
N SER A 469 4.33 -17.19 16.22
CA SER A 469 3.73 -17.37 14.89
C SER A 469 2.81 -16.18 14.57
N LYS A 470 3.14 -15.37 13.55
CA LYS A 470 2.16 -14.58 12.79
C LYS A 470 2.38 -14.77 11.29
N GLN A 471 1.30 -14.83 10.52
CA GLN A 471 1.34 -15.03 9.08
C GLN A 471 1.74 -13.74 8.32
N TYR A 472 2.39 -13.94 7.17
CA TYR A 472 2.86 -12.89 6.26
C TYR A 472 1.75 -12.48 5.26
N ILE A 473 1.50 -11.18 5.05
CA ILE A 473 0.49 -10.66 4.09
C ILE A 473 1.14 -9.77 3.03
N CYS A 474 0.74 -9.97 1.77
CA CYS A 474 1.14 -9.17 0.62
C CYS A 474 0.21 -7.94 0.46
N ASN A 475 0.71 -6.72 0.68
CA ASN A 475 -0.09 -5.48 0.63
C ASN A 475 -0.63 -5.08 -0.78
N ILE A 476 -0.25 -5.81 -1.84
CA ILE A 476 -0.53 -5.42 -3.23
C ILE A 476 -1.68 -6.28 -3.83
N CYS A 477 -2.11 -7.36 -3.16
CA CYS A 477 -3.15 -8.26 -3.67
C CYS A 477 -4.55 -7.95 -3.07
N PRO A 478 -5.65 -8.04 -3.85
CA PRO A 478 -7.00 -7.81 -3.34
C PRO A 478 -7.50 -8.89 -2.37
N LYS A 479 -8.44 -8.47 -1.51
CA LYS A 479 -8.88 -9.09 -0.25
C LYS A 479 -9.64 -10.43 -0.35
N ASP A 480 -9.88 -10.96 -1.55
CA ASP A 480 -10.79 -12.10 -1.73
C ASP A 480 -10.10 -13.47 -1.74
N LYS A 481 -8.87 -13.56 -1.23
CA LYS A 481 -8.31 -14.81 -0.71
C LYS A 481 -7.77 -14.52 0.70
N VAL A 482 -8.53 -14.95 1.69
CA VAL A 482 -8.22 -14.79 3.11
C VAL A 482 -6.81 -15.29 3.41
N PHE A 483 -5.95 -14.39 3.89
CA PHE A 483 -5.34 -14.50 5.21
C PHE A 483 -5.08 -13.06 5.73
N ASP A 484 -5.86 -12.68 6.74
CA ASP A 484 -5.85 -11.46 7.57
C ASP A 484 -4.98 -11.81 8.82
N HIS A 485 -4.08 -11.02 9.42
CA HIS A 485 -4.21 -9.62 9.83
C HIS A 485 -2.90 -8.80 9.81
N SER A 486 -3.13 -7.51 9.53
CA SER A 486 -2.28 -6.33 9.62
C SER A 486 -1.40 -6.17 10.88
N LYS A 487 -0.11 -5.84 10.69
CA LYS A 487 0.62 -4.66 11.21
C LYS A 487 2.14 -4.82 10.99
N TYR A 488 2.83 -3.69 10.83
CA TYR A 488 4.30 -3.47 10.78
C TYR A 488 4.99 -3.55 9.40
N PHE A 489 4.94 -2.45 8.66
CA PHE A 489 6.06 -2.00 7.82
C PHE A 489 6.07 -0.45 7.79
N LEU A 490 6.70 0.12 8.82
CA LEU A 490 7.58 1.29 8.74
C LEU A 490 8.87 0.90 9.47
#